data_AF-A0AA95G9F2-F1
#
_entry.id   AF-A0AA95G9F2-F1
#
_cell.length_a   1.000
_cell.length_b   1.000
_cell.length_c   1.000
_cell.angle_alpha   90.00
_cell.angle_beta   90.00
_cell.angle_gamma   90.00
#
_symmetry.space_group_name_H-M   'P 1'
#
loop_
_entity.id
_entity.type
_entity.pdbx_description
1 polymer ?
#
loop_
_entity_poly.entity_id
_entity_poly.type
_entity_poly.pdbx_seq_one_letter_code
_entity_poly.pdbx_strand_id
1 'polypeptide(L)'
;MKTKRPLLTLKMNVEDFLNYYWLKEELRIFCRKNKLPTSGSKEQLQKQIAHFLKTGKILASEVVTKKSIIKDSDGNITLQTLVKNFRNDSKTRIFFIQQIGKNFHFNEYLREFAKKKFRKKF
;
A
#
# COMPACT_ATOMS: atom_id res chain seq x y z
N MET A 1 -24.21 -17.02 27.15
CA MET A 1 -25.02 -16.78 25.93
C MET A 1 -24.07 -16.38 24.79
N LYS A 2 -24.01 -17.14 23.69
CA LYS A 2 -23.18 -16.77 22.53
C LYS A 2 -23.84 -15.55 21.86
N THR A 3 -23.35 -14.36 22.16
CA THR A 3 -23.80 -13.11 21.52
C THR A 3 -23.49 -13.23 20.03
N LYS A 4 -24.54 -13.45 19.22
CA LYS A 4 -24.40 -13.47 17.76
C LYS A 4 -23.87 -12.10 17.34
N ARG A 5 -22.73 -12.10 16.67
CA ARG A 5 -22.10 -10.90 16.12
C ARG A 5 -23.10 -10.17 15.23
N PRO A 6 -23.31 -8.85 15.41
CA PRO A 6 -24.29 -8.11 14.62
C PRO A 6 -23.86 -8.01 13.17
N LEU A 7 -24.84 -7.88 12.27
CA LEU A 7 -24.60 -7.56 10.88
C LEU A 7 -24.25 -6.07 10.75
N LEU A 8 -23.21 -5.75 9.98
CA LEU A 8 -22.83 -4.38 9.69
C LEU A 8 -23.90 -3.72 8.81
N THR A 9 -24.64 -2.77 9.37
CA THR A 9 -25.75 -2.08 8.69
C THR A 9 -25.66 -0.57 8.86
N LEU A 10 -26.38 0.18 8.02
CA LEU A 10 -26.45 1.64 8.08
C LEU A 10 -27.04 2.19 9.37
N LYS A 11 -27.87 1.40 10.05
CA LYS A 11 -28.55 1.78 11.30
C LYS A 11 -27.70 1.51 12.53
N MET A 12 -26.51 0.94 12.35
CA MET A 12 -25.63 0.58 13.46
C MET A 12 -24.97 1.83 14.03
N ASN A 13 -24.93 1.93 15.35
CA ASN A 13 -24.27 3.04 16.00
C ASN A 13 -22.74 2.97 15.83
N VAL A 14 -22.08 4.11 15.79
CA VAL A 14 -20.63 4.20 15.59
C VAL A 14 -19.86 3.63 16.79
N GLU A 15 -20.35 3.82 18.01
CA GLU A 15 -19.72 3.22 19.20
C GLU A 15 -19.78 1.69 19.13
N ASP A 16 -20.93 1.12 18.76
CA ASP A 16 -21.07 -0.33 18.57
C ASP A 16 -20.14 -0.82 17.46
N PHE A 17 -20.05 -0.07 16.35
CA PHE A 17 -19.13 -0.41 15.25
C PHE A 17 -17.69 -0.54 15.70
N LEU A 18 -17.22 0.38 16.54
CA LEU A 18 -15.85 0.39 17.04
C LEU A 18 -15.59 -0.71 18.08
N ASN A 19 -16.62 -1.19 18.77
CA ASN A 19 -16.53 -2.24 19.79
C ASN A 19 -16.47 -3.66 19.21
N TYR A 20 -16.84 -3.87 17.94
CA TYR A 20 -16.78 -5.17 17.29
C TYR A 20 -15.54 -5.34 16.40
N TYR A 21 -15.00 -6.57 16.40
CA TYR A 21 -13.99 -6.96 15.43
C TYR A 21 -14.62 -7.19 14.05
N TRP A 22 -14.14 -6.48 13.02
CA TRP A 22 -14.59 -6.65 11.64
C TRP A 22 -13.51 -7.26 10.74
N LEU A 23 -13.88 -8.25 9.91
CA LEU A 23 -13.02 -8.73 8.84
C LEU A 23 -12.97 -7.69 7.73
N LYS A 24 -11.82 -7.61 7.06
CA LYS A 24 -11.62 -6.65 5.96
C LYS A 24 -12.66 -6.83 4.85
N GLU A 25 -13.01 -8.07 4.52
CA GLU A 25 -14.01 -8.36 3.49
C GLU A 25 -15.42 -7.86 3.87
N GLU A 26 -15.79 -7.93 5.15
CA GLU A 26 -17.09 -7.38 5.62
C GLU A 26 -17.13 -5.86 5.48
N LEU A 27 -16.04 -5.18 5.83
CA LEU A 27 -15.90 -3.73 5.63
C LEU A 27 -15.99 -3.39 4.13
N ARG A 28 -15.35 -4.17 3.26
CA ARG A 28 -15.42 -3.97 1.80
C ARG A 28 -16.83 -4.18 1.26
N ILE A 29 -17.53 -5.22 1.71
CA ILE A 29 -18.92 -5.49 1.31
C ILE A 29 -19.82 -4.32 1.72
N PHE A 30 -19.66 -3.82 2.94
CA PHE A 30 -20.40 -2.65 3.41
C PHE A 30 -20.07 -1.39 2.59
N CYS A 31 -18.79 -1.13 2.33
CA CYS A 31 -18.38 -0.01 1.49
C CYS A 31 -19.00 -0.10 0.08
N ARG A 32 -18.96 -1.29 -0.56
CA ARG A 32 -19.56 -1.50 -1.89
C ARG A 32 -21.06 -1.23 -1.90
N LYS A 33 -21.80 -1.76 -0.92
CA LYS A 33 -23.25 -1.57 -0.80
C LYS A 33 -23.62 -0.09 -0.64
N ASN A 34 -22.80 0.69 0.04
CA ASN A 34 -23.05 2.10 0.35
C ASN A 34 -22.28 3.08 -0.55
N LYS A 35 -21.74 2.62 -1.69
CA LYS A 35 -20.97 3.44 -2.65
C LYS A 35 -19.80 4.21 -2.01
N LEU A 36 -19.18 3.62 -0.99
CA LEU A 36 -17.99 4.15 -0.33
C LEU A 36 -16.72 3.62 -1.01
N PRO A 37 -15.61 4.39 -1.02
CA PRO A 37 -14.30 3.88 -1.41
C PRO A 37 -13.94 2.55 -0.72
N THR A 38 -13.45 1.59 -1.50
CA THR A 38 -13.07 0.24 -1.03
C THR A 38 -11.56 0.00 -0.99
N SER A 39 -10.79 1.02 -1.38
CA SER A 39 -9.33 1.03 -1.36
C SER A 39 -8.79 1.35 0.04
N GLY A 40 -7.72 0.67 0.44
CA GLY A 40 -7.00 0.98 1.69
C GLY A 40 -6.73 -0.23 2.59
N SER A 41 -6.04 0.04 3.69
CA SER A 41 -5.87 -0.90 4.80
C SER A 41 -7.20 -1.15 5.52
N LYS A 42 -7.26 -2.18 6.37
CA LYS A 42 -8.44 -2.46 7.20
C LYS A 42 -8.78 -1.26 8.09
N GLU A 43 -7.77 -0.61 8.66
CA GLU A 43 -7.92 0.58 9.51
C GLU A 43 -8.50 1.76 8.72
N GLN A 44 -8.03 1.98 7.49
CA GLN A 44 -8.57 3.04 6.62
C GLN A 44 -10.05 2.80 6.32
N LEU A 45 -10.44 1.56 5.99
CA LEU A 45 -11.83 1.20 5.78
C LEU A 45 -12.67 1.38 7.06
N GLN A 46 -12.15 0.99 8.22
CA GLN A 46 -12.80 1.20 9.52
C GLN A 46 -13.05 2.68 9.80
N LYS A 47 -12.02 3.53 9.66
CA LYS A 47 -12.13 4.98 9.87
C LYS A 47 -13.16 5.60 8.93
N GLN A 48 -13.16 5.17 7.67
CA GLN A 48 -14.09 5.66 6.66
C GLN A 48 -15.55 5.28 6.97
N ILE A 49 -15.78 4.03 7.39
CA ILE A 49 -17.11 3.55 7.78
C ILE A 49 -17.59 4.24 9.05
N ALA A 50 -16.75 4.37 10.08
CA ALA A 50 -17.10 5.06 11.32
C ALA A 50 -17.51 6.51 11.07
N HIS A 51 -16.75 7.24 10.23
CA HIS A 51 -17.11 8.60 9.83
C HIS A 51 -18.44 8.65 9.08
N PHE A 52 -18.66 7.72 8.15
CA PHE A 52 -19.88 7.65 7.37
C PHE A 52 -21.10 7.35 8.25
N LEU A 53 -21.00 6.42 9.21
CA LEU A 53 -22.06 6.15 10.18
C LEU A 53 -22.39 7.38 11.04
N LYS A 54 -21.36 8.14 11.45
CA LYS A 54 -21.54 9.33 12.29
C LYS A 54 -22.11 10.55 11.56
N THR A 55 -21.72 10.76 10.30
CA THR A 55 -21.97 12.03 9.59
C THR A 55 -22.82 11.89 8.33
N GLY A 56 -23.03 10.67 7.85
CA GLY A 56 -23.61 10.39 6.53
C GLY A 56 -22.72 10.82 5.34
N LYS A 57 -21.52 11.37 5.60
CA LYS A 57 -20.64 11.91 4.56
C LYS A 57 -19.49 10.96 4.25
N ILE A 58 -19.16 10.87 2.97
CA ILE A 58 -17.98 10.15 2.50
C ILE A 58 -16.76 11.00 2.88
N LEU A 59 -15.83 10.43 3.64
CA LEU A 59 -14.51 11.03 3.81
C LEU A 59 -13.88 11.14 2.42
N ALA A 60 -13.55 12.36 2.00
CA ALA A 60 -12.73 12.56 0.83
C ALA A 60 -11.46 11.74 1.06
N SER A 61 -11.32 10.62 0.35
CA SER A 61 -10.09 9.86 0.42
C SER A 61 -9.04 10.80 -0.13
N GLU A 62 -8.07 11.16 0.69
CA GLU A 62 -6.77 11.55 0.16
C GLU A 62 -6.33 10.32 -0.65
N VAL A 63 -6.62 10.35 -1.95
CA VAL A 63 -5.96 9.48 -2.89
C VAL A 63 -4.52 9.97 -2.83
N VAL A 64 -3.76 9.44 -1.87
CA VAL A 64 -2.32 9.57 -1.88
C VAL A 64 -1.92 8.74 -3.09
N THR A 65 -1.98 9.37 -4.27
CA THR A 65 -1.21 8.94 -5.41
C THR A 65 0.21 8.97 -4.89
N LYS A 66 0.70 7.84 -4.40
CA LYS A 66 2.12 7.67 -4.15
C LYS A 66 2.72 7.92 -5.52
N LYS A 67 3.26 9.12 -5.74
CA LYS A 67 4.01 9.43 -6.96
C LYS A 67 5.00 8.29 -7.10
N SER A 68 4.83 7.49 -8.15
CA SER A 68 5.73 6.38 -8.40
C SER A 68 7.10 6.99 -8.53
N ILE A 69 7.99 6.68 -7.59
CA ILE A 69 9.37 7.12 -7.69
C ILE A 69 9.94 6.46 -8.94
N ILE A 70 10.38 7.27 -9.90
CA ILE A 70 11.05 6.79 -11.12
C ILE A 70 12.29 6.03 -10.68
N LYS A 71 12.37 4.75 -11.02
CA LYS A 71 13.51 3.90 -10.68
C LYS A 71 14.65 4.22 -11.63
N ASP A 72 15.88 3.98 -11.19
CA ASP A 72 17.04 4.12 -12.09
C ASP A 72 16.92 3.20 -13.31
N SER A 73 16.29 2.04 -13.09
CA SER A 73 15.99 1.03 -14.11
C SER A 73 14.87 1.41 -15.09
N ASP A 74 14.12 2.48 -14.83
CA ASP A 74 13.12 2.97 -15.78
C ASP A 74 13.76 3.79 -16.93
N GLY A 75 15.00 4.25 -16.74
CA GLY A 75 15.83 4.87 -17.78
C GLY A 75 16.84 3.89 -18.40
N ASN A 76 17.73 4.41 -19.23
CA ASN A 76 18.85 3.65 -19.78
C ASN A 76 19.97 3.56 -18.73
N ILE A 77 20.25 2.35 -18.23
CA ILE A 77 21.31 2.12 -17.23
C ILE A 77 22.66 2.01 -17.94
N THR A 78 23.61 2.86 -17.55
CA THR A 78 25.00 2.83 -18.00
C THR A 78 25.95 2.79 -16.80
N LEU A 79 27.23 2.49 -17.03
CA LEU A 79 28.26 2.50 -15.98
C LEU A 79 28.46 3.90 -15.36
N GLN A 80 28.05 4.97 -16.05
CA GLN A 80 28.12 6.35 -15.57
C GLN A 80 26.81 6.83 -14.92
N THR A 81 25.77 5.98 -14.90
CA THR A 81 24.46 6.36 -14.35
C THR A 81 24.55 6.51 -12.84
N LEU A 82 24.17 7.68 -12.33
CA LEU A 82 24.12 7.94 -10.89
C LEU A 82 22.99 7.13 -10.23
N VAL A 83 23.34 6.34 -9.22
CA VAL A 83 22.42 5.49 -8.46
C VAL A 83 21.62 6.35 -7.47
N LYS A 84 20.29 6.45 -7.68
CA LYS A 84 19.39 7.26 -6.83
C LYS A 84 18.25 6.41 -6.27
N ASN A 85 17.56 5.68 -7.15
CA ASN A 85 16.37 4.89 -6.85
C ASN A 85 16.58 3.43 -7.29
N PHE A 86 17.70 2.84 -6.85
CA PHE A 86 18.08 1.47 -7.15
C PHE A 86 17.02 0.45 -6.74
N ARG A 87 16.77 -0.54 -7.61
CA ARG A 87 15.87 -1.66 -7.35
C ARG A 87 16.49 -2.97 -7.80
N ASN A 88 16.27 -4.02 -7.02
CA ASN A 88 16.58 -5.40 -7.43
C ASN A 88 15.50 -5.94 -8.37
N ASP A 89 15.30 -5.29 -9.52
CA ASP A 89 14.31 -5.70 -10.51
C ASP A 89 14.96 -6.39 -11.73
N SER A 90 14.12 -6.86 -12.65
CA SER A 90 14.56 -7.59 -13.84
C SER A 90 15.43 -6.72 -14.76
N LYS A 91 15.10 -5.42 -14.92
CA LYS A 91 15.84 -4.51 -15.80
C LYS A 91 17.24 -4.25 -15.26
N THR A 92 17.37 -3.98 -13.95
CA THR A 92 18.67 -3.89 -13.29
C THR A 92 19.43 -5.22 -13.41
N ARG A 93 18.77 -6.36 -13.20
CA ARG A 93 19.43 -7.68 -13.34
C ARG A 93 19.99 -7.90 -14.75
N ILE A 94 19.26 -7.53 -15.80
CA ILE A 94 19.71 -7.65 -17.20
C ILE A 94 20.99 -6.85 -17.41
N PHE A 95 21.04 -5.59 -16.94
CA PHE A 95 22.25 -4.77 -17.02
C PHE A 95 23.44 -5.43 -16.31
N PHE A 96 23.26 -5.90 -15.08
CA PHE A 96 24.35 -6.56 -14.34
C PHE A 96 24.79 -7.88 -15.00
N ILE A 97 23.87 -8.64 -15.61
CA ILE A 97 24.22 -9.84 -16.37
C ILE A 97 25.03 -9.48 -17.62
N GLN A 98 24.71 -8.38 -18.31
CA GLN A 98 25.48 -7.92 -19.47
C GLN A 98 26.90 -7.49 -19.08
N GLN A 99 27.09 -6.89 -17.91
CA GLN A 99 28.39 -6.39 -17.46
C GLN A 99 29.25 -7.44 -16.74
N ILE A 100 28.64 -8.32 -15.94
CA ILE A 100 29.34 -9.25 -15.04
C ILE A 100 29.19 -10.71 -15.49
N GLY A 101 28.13 -11.04 -16.22
CA GLY A 101 27.88 -12.38 -16.77
C GLY A 101 26.61 -13.06 -16.22
N LYS A 102 26.26 -14.18 -16.85
CA LYS A 102 25.00 -14.92 -16.62
C LYS A 102 24.82 -15.45 -15.19
N ASN A 103 25.92 -15.65 -14.46
CA ASN A 103 25.92 -16.13 -13.08
C ASN A 103 25.67 -15.01 -12.06
N PHE A 104 25.33 -13.80 -12.50
CA PHE A 104 25.01 -12.71 -11.58
C PHE A 104 23.70 -12.98 -10.84
N HIS A 105 23.74 -12.82 -9.51
CA HIS A 105 22.56 -12.79 -8.65
C HIS A 105 22.72 -11.67 -7.62
N PHE A 106 21.61 -11.01 -7.28
CA PHE A 106 21.60 -10.06 -6.18
C PHE A 106 21.98 -10.79 -4.88
N ASN A 107 23.03 -10.33 -4.21
CA ASN A 107 23.42 -10.84 -2.90
C ASN A 107 22.66 -10.10 -1.79
N GLU A 108 22.94 -10.45 -0.53
CA GLU A 108 22.30 -9.80 0.62
C GLU A 108 22.59 -8.30 0.69
N TYR A 109 23.82 -7.89 0.38
CA TYR A 109 24.21 -6.48 0.35
C TYR A 109 23.35 -5.66 -0.63
N LEU A 110 23.16 -6.13 -1.86
CA LEU A 110 22.30 -5.44 -2.86
C LEU A 110 20.82 -5.47 -2.47
N ARG A 111 20.37 -6.56 -1.82
CA ARG A 111 19.01 -6.64 -1.26
C ARG A 111 18.76 -5.59 -0.19
N GLU A 112 19.70 -5.41 0.73
CA GLU A 112 19.62 -4.39 1.77
C GLU A 112 19.80 -2.97 1.20
N PHE A 113 20.68 -2.78 0.22
CA PHE A 113 20.88 -1.51 -0.45
C PHE A 113 19.59 -0.99 -1.09
N ALA A 114 18.80 -1.84 -1.76
CA ALA A 114 17.53 -1.45 -2.36
C ALA A 114 16.42 -1.09 -1.35
N LYS A 115 16.57 -1.50 -0.08
CA LYS A 115 15.63 -1.16 1.01
C LYS A 115 15.97 0.20 1.64
N LYS A 116 17.24 0.62 1.59
CA LYS A 116 17.67 1.91 2.13
C LYS A 116 17.04 3.05 1.33
N LYS A 117 16.28 3.90 2.02
CA LYS A 117 15.88 5.20 1.48
C LYS A 117 17.08 6.13 1.62
N PHE A 118 17.68 6.55 0.52
CA PHE A 118 18.65 7.65 0.53
C PHE A 118 17.92 8.91 0.98
N ARG A 119 18.03 9.24 2.26
CA ARG A 119 17.61 10.56 2.76
C ARG A 119 18.61 11.55 2.17
N LYS A 120 18.14 12.48 1.33
CA LYS A 120 18.92 13.68 1.00
C LYS A 120 19.19 14.40 2.31
N LYS A 121 20.44 14.39 2.78
CA LYS A 121 20.93 15.48 3.64
C LYS A 121 21.26 16.61 2.69
N PHE A 122 20.56 17.73 2.87
CA PHE A 122 21.00 19.03 2.35
C PHE A 122 22.04 19.58 3.32
#